data_AF-A0A7K3H3T4-F1
#
_entry.id   AF-A0A7K3H3T4-F1
#
_cell.length_a   1.000
_cell.length_b   1.000
_cell.length_c   1.000
_cell.angle_alpha   90.00
_cell.angle_beta   90.00
_cell.angle_gamma   90.00
#
_symmetry.space_group_name_H-M   'P 1'
#
loop_
_entity.id
_entity.type
_entity.pdbx_description
1 polymer ?
#
loop_
_entity_poly.entity_id
_entity_poly.type
_entity_poly.pdbx_seq_one_letter_code
_entity_poly.pdbx_strand_id
1 'polypeptide(L)'
;MESRIAAGGSVVLTGPSGIGKTALLEAAGAAAAARGELVLRAAGAETERWIPYAALAELLSQVPAAWLDALPGPQRAAMDGVLLRDRPAVTAGRAQFACRLAWQTLLTRCAEAGPVLLLLDDAEWLDTASADTLAYAARRLTGG
;
A
#
# COMPACT_ATOMS: atom_id res chain seq x y z
N MET A 1 17.93 2.00 -10.00
CA MET A 1 16.77 1.63 -9.15
C MET A 1 16.88 2.32 -7.80
N GLU A 2 17.96 2.07 -7.06
CA GLU A 2 18.23 2.68 -5.76
C GLU A 2 18.15 4.22 -5.76
N SER A 3 18.72 4.90 -6.77
CA SER A 3 18.67 6.37 -6.85
C SER A 3 17.27 6.97 -7.06
N ARG A 4 16.34 6.26 -7.71
CA ARG A 4 14.94 6.73 -7.86
C ARG A 4 14.09 6.41 -6.64
N ILE A 5 14.36 5.28 -5.98
CA ILE A 5 13.71 4.89 -4.71
C ILE A 5 14.14 5.85 -3.59
N ALA A 6 15.42 6.18 -3.51
CA ALA A 6 15.98 7.12 -2.52
C ALA A 6 15.48 8.56 -2.69
N ALA A 7 15.01 8.94 -3.89
CA ALA A 7 14.49 10.28 -4.20
C ALA A 7 12.95 10.38 -4.09
N GLY A 8 12.27 9.40 -3.48
CA GLY A 8 10.80 9.44 -3.29
C GLY A 8 9.98 9.10 -4.54
N GLY A 9 10.56 8.39 -5.52
CA GLY A 9 9.90 8.01 -6.77
C GLY A 9 9.39 6.56 -6.81
N SER A 10 8.47 6.27 -7.73
CA SER A 10 8.04 4.90 -8.04
C SER A 10 8.90 4.26 -9.13
N VAL A 11 9.16 2.96 -8.98
CA VAL A 11 9.84 2.12 -9.99
C VAL A 11 8.93 0.94 -10.31
N VAL A 12 8.72 0.70 -11.60
CA VAL A 12 7.98 -0.47 -12.09
C VAL A 12 8.98 -1.45 -12.68
N LEU A 13 8.90 -2.70 -12.25
CA LEU A 13 9.70 -3.81 -12.79
C LEU A 13 8.82 -4.66 -13.70
N THR A 14 9.17 -4.75 -14.99
CA THR A 14 8.46 -5.59 -15.96
C THR A 14 9.42 -6.60 -16.59
N GLY A 15 8.88 -7.75 -16.98
CA GLY A 15 9.67 -8.82 -17.59
C GLY A 15 8.91 -10.14 -17.60
N PRO A 16 9.41 -11.17 -18.30
CA PRO A 16 8.76 -12.48 -18.36
C PRO A 16 8.52 -13.11 -16.98
N SER A 17 7.58 -14.05 -16.89
CA SER A 17 7.46 -14.89 -15.69
C SER A 17 8.78 -15.66 -15.48
N GLY A 18 9.19 -15.82 -14.22
CA GLY A 18 10.42 -16.53 -13.86
C GLY A 18 11.74 -15.75 -14.06
N ILE A 19 11.72 -14.50 -14.54
CA ILE A 19 12.95 -13.68 -14.69
C ILE A 19 13.54 -13.20 -13.35
N GLY A 20 12.91 -13.53 -12.22
CA GLY A 20 13.39 -13.16 -10.88
C GLY A 20 12.89 -11.81 -10.35
N LYS A 21 11.77 -11.27 -10.87
CA LYS A 21 11.18 -10.00 -10.37
C LYS A 21 10.88 -10.05 -8.87
N THR A 22 10.21 -11.11 -8.41
CA THR A 22 9.93 -11.35 -6.99
C THR A 22 11.22 -11.42 -6.17
N ALA A 23 12.22 -12.18 -6.62
CA ALA A 23 13.51 -12.29 -5.94
C ALA A 23 14.23 -10.92 -5.82
N LEU A 24 14.09 -10.06 -6.84
CA LEU A 24 14.62 -8.70 -6.80
C LEU A 24 13.84 -7.81 -5.81
N LEU A 25 12.51 -7.92 -5.76
CA LEU A 25 11.69 -7.23 -4.77
C LEU A 25 12.05 -7.70 -3.34
N GLU A 26 12.27 -8.99 -3.12
CA GLU A 26 12.74 -9.56 -1.85
C GLU A 26 14.07 -8.95 -1.43
N ALA A 27 15.07 -8.96 -2.32
CA ALA A 27 16.37 -8.39 -2.02
C ALA A 27 16.27 -6.88 -1.70
N ALA A 28 15.46 -6.12 -2.44
CA ALA A 28 15.24 -4.70 -2.19
C ALA A 28 14.58 -4.46 -0.82
N GLY A 29 13.56 -5.26 -0.48
CA GLY A 29 12.88 -5.21 0.81
C GLY A 29 13.82 -5.53 1.98
N ALA A 30 14.60 -6.61 1.86
CA ALA A 30 15.57 -6.99 2.89
C ALA A 30 16.63 -5.91 3.10
N ALA A 31 17.13 -5.30 2.02
CA ALA A 31 18.09 -4.20 2.11
C ALA A 31 17.51 -2.95 2.79
N ALA A 32 16.26 -2.59 2.49
CA ALA A 32 15.56 -1.47 3.14
C ALA A 32 15.31 -1.72 4.63
N ALA A 33 14.83 -2.92 4.98
CA ALA A 33 14.64 -3.31 6.37
C ALA A 33 15.96 -3.29 7.16
N ALA A 34 17.08 -3.72 6.55
CA ALA A 34 18.40 -3.65 7.17
C ALA A 34 18.88 -2.20 7.44
N ARG A 35 18.34 -1.20 6.73
CA ARG A 35 18.56 0.23 6.99
C ARG A 35 17.58 0.83 7.99
N GLY A 36 16.65 0.04 8.54
CA GLY A 36 15.61 0.50 9.46
C GLY A 36 14.43 1.21 8.78
N GLU A 37 14.27 1.05 7.47
CA GLU A 37 13.12 1.61 6.73
C GLU A 37 11.87 0.75 6.96
N LEU A 38 10.69 1.37 6.94
CA LEU A 38 9.43 0.64 6.99
C LEU A 38 9.16 0.02 5.62
N VAL A 39 9.11 -1.31 5.55
CA VAL A 39 8.78 -2.05 4.32
C VAL A 39 7.36 -2.59 4.41
N LEU A 40 6.50 -2.17 3.49
CA LEU A 40 5.13 -2.67 3.35
C LEU A 40 5.01 -3.43 2.03
N ARG A 41 4.44 -4.64 2.07
CA ARG A 41 4.42 -5.54 0.90
C ARG A 41 3.02 -6.08 0.64
N ALA A 42 2.62 -6.16 -0.62
CA ALA A 42 1.44 -6.89 -1.02
C ALA A 42 1.65 -7.57 -2.37
N ALA A 43 0.95 -8.67 -2.58
CA ALA A 43 0.96 -9.38 -3.85
C ALA A 43 -0.44 -9.40 -4.46
N GLY A 44 -0.55 -9.07 -5.75
CA GLY A 44 -1.77 -9.30 -6.49
C GLY A 44 -2.02 -10.80 -6.64
N ALA A 45 -3.26 -11.22 -6.40
CA ALA A 45 -3.69 -12.60 -6.63
C ALA A 45 -4.87 -12.61 -7.60
N GLU A 46 -4.75 -13.37 -8.70
CA GLU A 46 -5.80 -13.45 -9.73
C GLU A 46 -7.17 -13.85 -9.16
N THR A 47 -7.17 -14.75 -8.16
CA THR A 47 -8.37 -15.20 -7.46
C THR A 47 -9.02 -14.12 -6.58
N GLU A 48 -8.25 -13.12 -6.14
CA GLU A 48 -8.69 -12.06 -5.23
C GLU A 48 -8.94 -10.73 -5.94
N ARG A 49 -8.69 -10.63 -7.26
CA ARG A 49 -8.89 -9.41 -8.05
C ARG A 49 -10.29 -8.80 -7.92
N TRP A 50 -11.29 -9.62 -7.60
CA TRP A 50 -12.70 -9.24 -7.43
C TRP A 50 -13.09 -8.92 -5.98
N ILE A 51 -12.17 -9.08 -5.03
CA ILE A 51 -12.35 -8.83 -3.60
C ILE A 51 -11.85 -7.41 -3.32
N PRO A 52 -12.74 -6.42 -3.13
CA PRO A 52 -12.31 -5.04 -2.92
C PRO A 52 -11.44 -4.93 -1.67
N TYR A 53 -10.34 -4.18 -1.80
CA TYR A 53 -9.39 -3.86 -0.75
C TYR A 53 -8.59 -5.04 -0.19
N ALA A 54 -8.49 -6.17 -0.92
CA ALA A 54 -7.72 -7.33 -0.47
C ALA A 54 -6.23 -6.99 -0.29
N ALA A 55 -5.60 -6.39 -1.29
CA ALA A 55 -4.19 -6.00 -1.21
C ALA A 55 -3.97 -4.85 -0.21
N LEU A 56 -4.92 -3.90 -0.11
CA LEU A 56 -4.83 -2.86 0.90
C LEU A 56 -4.91 -3.42 2.32
N ALA A 57 -5.76 -4.43 2.58
CA ALA A 57 -5.82 -5.10 3.88
C ALA A 57 -4.50 -5.80 4.23
N GLU A 58 -3.84 -6.43 3.26
CA GLU A 58 -2.50 -7.02 3.45
C GLU A 58 -1.48 -5.95 3.86
N LEU A 59 -1.46 -4.80 3.18
CA LEU A 59 -0.59 -3.68 3.54
C LEU A 59 -0.90 -3.13 4.93
N LEU A 60 -2.18 -2.92 5.24
CA LEU A 60 -2.61 -2.37 6.53
C LEU A 60 -2.24 -3.28 7.70
N SER A 61 -2.22 -4.60 7.50
CA SER A 61 -1.80 -5.55 8.53
C SER A 61 -0.32 -5.40 8.95
N GLN A 62 0.50 -4.74 8.12
CA GLN A 62 1.92 -4.47 8.39
C GLN A 62 2.16 -3.05 8.93
N VAL A 63 1.16 -2.19 8.92
CA VAL A 63 1.27 -0.83 9.48
C VAL A 63 1.24 -0.92 11.01
N PRO A 64 2.12 -0.19 11.73
CA PRO A 64 2.07 -0.14 13.19
C PRO A 64 0.68 0.26 13.71
N ALA A 65 0.12 -0.53 14.62
CA ALA A 65 -1.24 -0.30 15.16
C ALA A 65 -1.44 1.12 15.73
N ALA A 66 -0.41 1.67 16.37
CA ALA A 66 -0.44 3.04 16.92
C ALA A 66 -0.74 4.11 15.86
N TRP A 67 -0.40 3.87 14.59
CA TRP A 67 -0.62 4.82 13.51
C TRP A 67 -2.03 4.72 12.95
N LEU A 68 -2.60 3.51 12.93
CA LEU A 68 -4.02 3.29 12.66
C LEU A 68 -4.90 3.92 13.75
N ASP A 69 -4.49 3.79 15.01
CA ASP A 69 -5.21 4.36 16.15
C ASP A 69 -5.24 5.89 16.14
N ALA A 70 -4.22 6.53 15.56
CA ALA A 70 -4.10 7.98 15.44
C ALA A 70 -4.92 8.59 14.29
N LEU A 71 -5.64 7.78 13.51
CA LEU A 71 -6.50 8.27 12.44
C LEU A 71 -7.76 8.96 12.97
N PRO A 72 -8.24 10.04 12.32
CA PRO A 72 -9.56 10.60 12.59
C PRO A 72 -10.66 9.54 12.47
N GLY A 73 -11.70 9.62 13.31
CA GLY A 73 -12.77 8.60 13.40
C GLY A 73 -13.31 8.09 12.05
N PRO A 74 -13.67 8.97 11.09
CA PRO A 74 -14.16 8.53 9.77
C PRO A 74 -13.11 7.77 8.94
N GLN A 75 -11.83 8.11 9.08
CA GLN A 75 -10.73 7.43 8.40
C GLN A 75 -10.44 6.09 9.06
N ARG A 76 -10.42 6.05 10.40
CA ARG A 76 -10.26 4.82 11.18
C ARG A 76 -11.36 3.81 10.86
N ALA A 77 -12.62 4.22 10.90
CA ALA A 77 -13.75 3.36 10.56
C ALA A 77 -13.67 2.79 9.15
N ALA A 78 -13.13 3.58 8.20
CA ALA A 78 -12.91 3.11 6.83
C ALA A 78 -11.81 2.03 6.76
N MET A 79 -10.69 2.21 7.48
CA MET A 79 -9.62 1.20 7.56
C MET A 79 -10.07 -0.06 8.31
N ASP A 80 -10.83 0.08 9.39
CA ASP A 80 -11.41 -1.05 10.12
C ASP A 80 -12.33 -1.87 9.21
N GLY A 81 -13.16 -1.21 8.38
CA GLY A 81 -13.99 -1.89 7.38
C GLY A 81 -13.18 -2.67 6.34
N VAL A 82 -12.01 -2.15 5.93
CA VAL A 82 -11.07 -2.85 5.05
C VAL A 82 -10.47 -4.08 5.74
N LEU A 83 -9.97 -3.94 6.97
CA LEU A 83 -9.37 -5.03 7.75
C LEU A 83 -10.37 -6.15 8.07
N LEU A 84 -11.61 -5.80 8.39
CA LEU A 84 -12.70 -6.75 8.64
C LEU A 84 -13.29 -7.35 7.36
N ARG A 85 -12.84 -6.90 6.18
CA ARG A 85 -13.39 -7.26 4.86
C ARG A 85 -14.92 -7.04 4.79
N ASP A 86 -15.42 -6.02 5.49
CA ASP A 86 -16.84 -5.72 5.62
C ASP A 86 -17.36 -5.00 4.36
N ARG A 87 -17.76 -5.80 3.36
CA ARG A 87 -18.15 -5.38 2.01
C ARG A 87 -19.25 -4.30 1.92
N PRO A 88 -20.28 -4.23 2.78
CA PRO A 88 -21.31 -3.19 2.69
C PRO A 88 -20.82 -1.81 3.15
N ALA A 89 -19.85 -1.75 4.07
CA ALA A 89 -19.43 -0.50 4.70
C ALA A 89 -18.51 0.36 3.79
N VAL A 90 -17.68 -0.27 2.96
CA VAL A 90 -16.65 0.42 2.17
C VAL A 90 -17.09 0.74 0.72
N THR A 91 -18.21 0.17 0.26
CA THR A 91 -18.67 0.32 -1.14
C THR A 91 -19.44 1.61 -1.42
N ALA A 92 -19.80 2.39 -0.39
CA ALA A 92 -20.39 3.72 -0.58
C ALA A 92 -19.32 4.76 -0.94
N GLY A 93 -19.61 5.68 -1.88
CA GLY A 93 -18.63 6.65 -2.39
C GLY A 93 -17.91 7.49 -1.32
N ARG A 94 -18.56 7.79 -0.18
CA ARG A 94 -17.92 8.47 0.96
C ARG A 94 -16.89 7.58 1.66
N ALA A 95 -17.17 6.30 1.83
CA ALA A 95 -16.26 5.35 2.49
C ALA A 95 -15.03 5.06 1.61
N GLN A 96 -15.21 4.97 0.28
CA GLN A 96 -14.09 4.85 -0.66
C GLN A 96 -13.15 6.07 -0.60
N PHE A 97 -13.71 7.27 -0.56
CA PHE A 97 -12.91 8.50 -0.43
C PHE A 97 -12.22 8.58 0.94
N ALA A 98 -12.92 8.19 2.01
CA ALA A 98 -12.34 8.10 3.35
C ALA A 98 -11.16 7.10 3.39
N CYS A 99 -11.26 5.96 2.70
CA CYS A 99 -10.13 5.02 2.57
C CYS A 99 -8.93 5.64 1.87
N ARG A 100 -9.16 6.35 0.76
CA ARG A 100 -8.10 7.05 0.01
C ARG A 100 -7.37 8.08 0.87
N LEU A 101 -8.13 8.88 1.64
CA LEU A 101 -7.57 9.83 2.58
C LEU A 101 -6.84 9.14 3.74
N ALA A 102 -7.44 8.11 4.33
CA ALA A 102 -6.85 7.36 5.43
C ALA A 102 -5.50 6.77 5.03
N TRP A 103 -5.42 6.11 3.87
CA TRP A 103 -4.18 5.55 3.35
C TRP A 103 -3.11 6.63 3.09
N GLN A 104 -3.49 7.76 2.48
CA GLN A 104 -2.56 8.89 2.30
C GLN A 104 -2.06 9.41 3.66
N THR A 105 -2.95 9.64 4.62
CA THR A 105 -2.61 10.12 5.96
C THR A 105 -1.69 9.14 6.68
N LEU A 106 -1.94 7.84 6.58
CA LEU A 106 -1.05 6.81 7.12
C LEU A 106 0.33 6.92 6.49
N LEU A 107 0.44 6.85 5.15
CA LEU A 107 1.73 6.93 4.46
C LEU A 107 2.50 8.23 4.79
N THR A 108 1.82 9.36 4.90
CA THR A 108 2.47 10.62 5.32
C THR A 108 3.03 10.51 6.73
N ARG A 109 2.25 10.00 7.70
CA ARG A 109 2.74 9.78 9.07
C ARG A 109 3.88 8.77 9.12
N CYS A 110 3.81 7.72 8.30
CA CYS A 110 4.89 6.76 8.15
C CYS A 110 6.18 7.46 7.69
N ALA A 111 6.06 8.29 6.65
CA ALA A 111 7.17 9.02 6.06
C ALA A 111 7.77 10.08 7.02
N GLU A 112 6.95 10.67 7.90
CA GLU A 112 7.42 11.57 8.97
C GLU A 112 8.29 10.84 10.02
N ALA A 113 7.99 9.56 10.30
CA ALA A 113 8.78 8.74 11.22
C ALA A 113 10.06 8.19 10.58
N GLY A 114 10.07 8.00 9.26
CA GLY A 114 11.24 7.54 8.51
C GLY A 114 10.88 7.09 7.09
N PRO A 115 11.87 6.69 6.26
CA PRO A 115 11.61 6.26 4.89
C PRO A 115 10.71 5.02 4.83
N VAL A 116 9.81 5.01 3.84
CA VAL A 116 8.83 3.93 3.61
C VAL A 116 9.04 3.35 2.22
N LEU A 117 9.19 2.03 2.15
CA LEU A 117 9.25 1.28 0.89
C LEU A 117 7.99 0.44 0.73
N LEU A 118 7.19 0.79 -0.29
CA LEU A 118 6.04 0.00 -0.70
C LEU A 118 6.42 -0.94 -1.84
N LEU A 119 6.25 -2.24 -1.66
CA LEU A 119 6.53 -3.27 -2.66
C LEU A 119 5.23 -3.96 -3.06
N LEU A 120 4.92 -3.90 -4.36
CA LEU A 120 3.73 -4.53 -4.94
C LEU A 120 4.22 -5.59 -5.92
N ASP A 121 4.02 -6.86 -5.60
CA ASP A 121 4.27 -7.95 -6.56
C ASP A 121 2.99 -8.25 -7.35
N ASP A 122 3.16 -8.73 -8.58
CA ASP A 122 2.03 -9.14 -9.44
C ASP A 122 0.93 -8.06 -9.53
N ALA A 123 1.35 -6.80 -9.68
CA ALA A 123 0.50 -5.61 -9.58
C ALA A 123 -0.66 -5.60 -10.60
N GLU A 124 -0.53 -6.31 -11.71
CA GLU A 124 -1.59 -6.55 -12.71
C GLU A 124 -2.82 -7.28 -12.15
N TRP A 125 -2.65 -8.02 -11.05
CA TRP A 125 -3.68 -8.82 -10.40
C TRP A 125 -4.29 -8.14 -9.17
N LEU A 126 -3.85 -6.92 -8.82
CA LEU A 126 -4.43 -6.16 -7.72
C LEU A 126 -5.91 -5.91 -7.94
N ASP A 127 -6.68 -5.97 -6.85
CA ASP A 127 -8.07 -5.53 -6.88
C ASP A 127 -8.17 -4.03 -7.18
N THR A 128 -9.20 -3.65 -7.94
CA THR A 128 -9.36 -2.27 -8.43
C THR A 128 -9.41 -1.25 -7.31
N ALA A 129 -10.02 -1.59 -6.17
CA ALA A 129 -10.22 -0.64 -5.06
C ALA A 129 -8.90 -0.34 -4.33
N SER A 130 -8.05 -1.36 -4.15
CA SER A 130 -6.66 -1.19 -3.68
C SER A 130 -5.85 -0.39 -4.68
N ALA A 131 -5.85 -0.77 -5.96
CA ALA A 131 -5.07 -0.09 -7.00
C ALA A 131 -5.40 1.40 -7.09
N ASP A 132 -6.69 1.76 -7.06
CA ASP A 132 -7.16 3.14 -7.04
C ASP A 132 -6.68 3.92 -5.81
N THR A 133 -6.68 3.26 -4.65
CA THR A 133 -6.27 3.85 -3.37
C THR A 133 -4.76 4.12 -3.34
N LEU A 134 -3.97 3.16 -3.79
CA LEU A 134 -2.53 3.27 -3.93
C LEU A 134 -2.15 4.37 -4.94
N ALA A 135 -2.81 4.39 -6.11
CA ALA A 135 -2.58 5.39 -7.14
C ALA A 135 -2.97 6.81 -6.68
N TYR A 136 -4.03 6.94 -5.88
CA TYR A 136 -4.44 8.22 -5.30
C TYR A 136 -3.36 8.81 -4.40
N ALA A 137 -2.75 8.00 -3.53
CA ALA A 137 -1.68 8.43 -2.64
C ALA A 137 -0.38 8.72 -3.41
N ALA A 138 0.01 7.83 -4.33
CA ALA A 138 1.22 8.00 -5.14
C ALA A 138 1.24 9.37 -5.86
N ARG A 139 0.13 9.76 -6.50
CA ARG A 139 0.02 11.07 -7.20
C ARG A 139 0.18 12.29 -6.29
N ARG A 140 -0.15 12.17 -5.00
CA ARG A 140 -0.07 13.26 -4.03
C ARG A 140 1.27 13.32 -3.30
N LEU A 141 1.93 12.18 -3.14
CA LEU A 141 3.22 12.08 -2.46
C LEU A 141 4.40 12.40 -3.39
N THR A 142 4.28 12.19 -4.70
CA THR A 142 5.31 12.58 -5.69
C THR A 142 5.28 14.06 -6.07
N GLY A 143 4.36 14.85 -5.50
CA GLY A 143 4.19 16.29 -5.78
C GLY A 143 4.61 17.21 -4.64
N GLY A 144 5.28 16.67 -3.60
CA GLY A 144 5.82 17.40 -2.46
C GLY A 144 7.34 17.44 -2.47
#